data_AF-A0A369T0P4-F1
#
_entry.id   AF-A0A369T0P4-F1
#
_cell.length_a   1.000
_cell.length_b   1.000
_cell.length_c   1.000
_cell.angle_alpha   90.00
_cell.angle_beta   90.00
_cell.angle_gamma   90.00
#
_symmetry.space_group_name_H-M   'P 1'
#
loop_
_entity.id
_entity.type
_entity.pdbx_description
1 polymer ?
#
loop_
_entity_poly.entity_id
_entity_poly.type
_entity_poly.pdbx_seq_one_letter_code
_entity_poly.pdbx_strand_id
1 'polypeptide(L)'
;MLRYTELSAHPSRIPRVRSFEINPEGKAFIRRSPGSRGSMREQSVSLLLLILLAAILIIGFDSLRQREPQGSSKCPRVNALFCPEDGCSRAIISLFDRANETIDVAVYSFTHPDIAEALVRAKERGVRVRVILEAEQLTSYSQYGRLRSAGIEVMLDRNEYLMHDKFAIIDGKVVVTGSFNYTVAADERNDENLVIISDESVAERFEGEFEEMWKGVYGR
;
A
#
# COMPACT_ATOMS: atom_id res chain seq x y z
N MET A 1 65.32 27.41 -32.77
CA MET A 1 64.89 25.99 -32.80
C MET A 1 66.14 25.12 -32.70
N LEU A 2 66.21 24.26 -31.66
CA LEU A 2 67.13 23.12 -31.45
C LEU A 2 68.64 23.44 -31.29
N ARG A 3 69.20 23.31 -30.07
CA ARG A 3 69.75 22.11 -29.38
C ARG A 3 71.19 21.78 -29.81
N TYR A 4 72.12 21.96 -28.87
CA TYR A 4 73.43 21.30 -28.86
C TYR A 4 73.41 20.21 -27.78
N THR A 5 73.60 18.96 -28.22
CA THR A 5 74.32 17.87 -27.52
C THR A 5 75.82 18.16 -27.68
N GLU A 6 76.75 17.83 -26.79
CA GLU A 6 77.08 16.61 -26.04
C GLU A 6 77.99 17.00 -24.86
N LEU A 7 78.14 16.14 -23.83
CA LEU A 7 79.43 15.46 -23.57
C LEU A 7 79.38 14.55 -22.33
N SER A 8 79.98 13.38 -22.55
CA SER A 8 80.44 12.32 -21.67
C SER A 8 81.06 12.74 -20.32
N ALA A 9 80.79 11.98 -19.24
CA ALA A 9 81.81 11.25 -18.47
C ALA A 9 81.26 10.61 -17.16
N HIS A 10 81.56 9.32 -16.97
CA HIS A 10 81.63 8.59 -15.69
C HIS A 10 82.62 9.30 -14.72
N PRO A 11 82.63 9.12 -13.37
CA PRO A 11 82.34 7.90 -12.62
C PRO A 11 81.73 8.10 -11.19
N SER A 12 81.64 7.00 -10.43
CA SER A 12 81.87 6.94 -8.97
C SER A 12 80.77 7.34 -7.96
N ARG A 13 80.65 6.46 -6.96
CA ARG A 13 79.79 6.51 -5.77
C ARG A 13 79.89 7.84 -5.04
N ILE A 14 78.75 8.51 -4.84
CA ILE A 14 78.65 9.63 -3.91
C ILE A 14 78.34 9.05 -2.51
N PRO A 15 79.21 9.26 -1.50
CA PRO A 15 78.93 8.85 -0.13
C PRO A 15 77.80 9.70 0.46
N ARG A 16 76.85 9.08 1.17
CA ARG A 16 75.83 9.80 1.94
C ARG A 16 76.51 10.55 3.08
N VAL A 17 76.46 11.88 3.00
CA VAL A 17 76.84 12.78 4.09
C VAL A 17 75.91 12.53 5.28
N ARG A 18 76.46 12.12 6.43
CA ARG A 18 75.75 12.20 7.71
C ARG A 18 76.00 13.58 8.26
N SER A 19 74.94 14.35 8.53
CA SER A 19 75.04 15.62 9.24
C SER A 19 75.42 15.36 10.69
N PHE A 20 76.54 15.93 11.13
CA PHE A 20 76.99 15.94 12.53
C PHE A 20 76.81 17.35 13.08
N GLU A 21 76.34 17.45 14.32
CA GLU A 21 76.37 18.71 15.08
C GLU A 21 77.46 18.59 16.17
N ILE A 22 78.19 19.69 16.38
CA ILE A 22 79.28 19.79 17.35
C ILE A 22 78.77 20.68 18.49
N ASN A 23 78.93 20.23 19.73
CA ASN A 23 78.56 21.04 20.88
C ASN A 23 79.62 22.13 21.18
N PRO A 24 79.35 23.12 22.05
CA PRO A 24 80.28 24.20 22.37
C PRO A 24 81.63 23.77 22.98
N GLU A 25 81.76 22.50 23.37
CA GLU A 25 83.00 21.90 23.90
C GLU A 25 83.74 21.02 22.87
N GLY A 26 83.28 21.00 21.60
CA GLY A 26 83.99 20.34 20.49
C GLY A 26 83.70 18.86 20.28
N LYS A 27 82.67 18.27 20.92
CA LYS A 27 82.30 16.85 20.76
C LYS A 27 81.14 16.67 19.77
N ALA A 28 81.31 15.78 18.80
CA ALA A 28 80.29 15.43 17.81
C ALA A 28 79.35 14.32 18.34
N PHE A 29 78.04 14.48 18.15
CA PHE A 29 77.06 13.43 18.48
C PHE A 29 75.96 13.28 17.40
N ILE A 30 75.30 12.11 17.39
CA ILE A 30 74.24 11.77 16.42
C ILE A 30 72.88 11.93 17.09
N ARG A 31 72.02 12.81 16.56
CA ARG A 31 70.63 12.95 17.02
C ARG A 31 69.81 11.75 16.56
N ARG A 32 69.30 10.92 17.49
CA ARG A 32 68.28 9.91 17.19
C ARG A 32 66.90 10.55 17.28
N SER A 33 66.07 10.39 16.24
CA SER A 33 64.66 10.81 16.27
C SER A 33 63.89 10.05 17.36
N PRO A 34 62.95 10.69 18.08
CA PRO A 34 62.11 9.99 19.04
C PRO A 34 61.22 8.98 18.30
N GLY A 35 61.31 7.71 18.67
CA GLY A 35 60.41 6.67 18.18
C GLY A 35 59.03 6.84 18.80
N SER A 36 58.00 6.96 17.97
CA SER A 36 56.60 6.91 18.36
C SER A 36 56.23 5.49 18.82
N ARG A 37 56.46 5.17 20.09
CA ARG A 37 55.81 4.03 20.74
C ARG A 37 54.37 4.42 21.11
N GLY A 38 53.53 4.52 20.09
CA GLY A 38 52.08 4.32 20.27
C GLY A 38 51.87 2.85 20.60
N SER A 39 51.33 2.57 21.78
CA SER A 39 50.99 1.23 22.25
C SER A 39 50.06 0.55 21.23
N MET A 40 50.50 -0.56 20.62
CA MET A 40 49.70 -1.37 19.69
C MET A 40 48.31 -1.73 20.26
N ARG A 41 48.18 -1.80 21.60
CA ARG A 41 46.91 -2.06 22.30
C ARG A 41 45.89 -0.94 22.17
N GLU A 42 46.31 0.32 22.13
CA GLU A 42 45.37 1.46 22.04
C GLU A 42 44.78 1.60 20.64
N GLN A 43 45.57 1.29 19.61
CA GLN A 43 45.10 1.29 18.22
C GLN A 43 44.09 0.18 17.96
N SER A 44 44.27 -1.00 18.57
CA SER A 44 43.31 -2.11 18.45
C SER A 44 41.97 -1.82 19.14
N VAL A 45 41.98 -1.18 20.31
CA VAL A 45 40.74 -0.81 21.03
C VAL A 45 39.95 0.27 20.27
N SER A 46 40.63 1.25 19.70
CA SER A 46 40.01 2.30 18.88
C SER A 46 39.35 1.73 17.60
N LEU A 47 40.03 0.77 16.94
CA LEU A 47 39.49 0.11 15.76
C LEU A 47 38.25 -0.75 16.08
N LEU A 48 38.26 -1.47 17.19
CA LEU A 48 37.10 -2.25 17.67
C LEU A 48 35.90 -1.36 17.98
N LEU A 49 36.12 -0.20 18.61
CA LEU A 49 35.06 0.79 18.89
C LEU A 49 34.45 1.37 17.59
N LEU A 50 35.28 1.65 16.59
CA LEU A 50 34.82 2.13 15.29
C LEU A 50 34.00 1.07 14.55
N ILE A 51 34.41 -0.20 14.61
CA ILE A 51 33.66 -1.32 14.02
C ILE A 51 32.31 -1.52 14.73
N LEU A 52 32.29 -1.44 16.07
CA LEU A 52 31.05 -1.53 16.86
C LEU A 52 30.09 -0.37 16.56
N LEU A 53 30.59 0.87 16.48
CA LEU A 53 29.80 2.03 16.09
C LEU A 53 29.25 1.90 14.67
N ALA A 54 30.06 1.44 13.72
CA ALA A 54 29.62 1.17 12.36
C ALA A 54 28.54 0.07 12.32
N ALA A 55 28.69 -1.01 13.09
CA ALA A 55 27.68 -2.07 13.17
C ALA A 55 26.36 -1.56 13.76
N ILE A 56 26.40 -0.75 14.83
CA ILE A 56 25.20 -0.13 15.42
C ILE A 56 24.53 0.82 14.43
N LEU A 57 25.31 1.61 13.68
CA LEU A 57 24.79 2.48 12.64
C LEU A 57 24.17 1.68 11.48
N ILE A 58 24.78 0.57 11.07
CA ILE A 58 24.25 -0.32 10.01
C ILE A 58 22.94 -0.98 10.46
N ILE A 59 22.89 -1.53 11.68
CA ILE A 59 21.69 -2.18 12.25
C ILE A 59 20.58 -1.14 12.51
N GLY A 60 20.95 0.04 13.01
CA GLY A 60 20.01 1.14 13.22
C GLY A 60 19.48 1.69 11.89
N PHE A 61 20.32 1.79 10.87
CA PHE A 61 19.92 2.20 9.52
C PHE A 61 19.01 1.17 8.84
N ASP A 62 19.26 -0.12 9.03
CA ASP A 62 18.38 -1.19 8.54
C ASP A 62 17.00 -1.17 9.24
N SER A 63 16.98 -0.90 10.55
CA SER A 63 15.74 -0.72 11.32
C SER A 63 14.96 0.53 10.89
N LEU A 64 15.63 1.56 10.37
CA LEU A 64 14.98 2.74 9.79
C LEU A 64 14.48 2.48 8.36
N ARG A 65 15.09 1.56 7.61
CA ARG A 65 14.62 1.13 6.28
C ARG A 65 13.33 0.30 6.33
N GLN A 66 13.17 -0.52 7.38
CA GLN A 66 11.94 -1.31 7.55
C GLN A 66 10.72 -0.49 8.01
N ARG A 67 10.87 0.83 8.20
CA ARG A 67 9.75 1.76 8.44
C ARG A 67 9.20 2.43 7.19
N GLU A 68 9.73 2.14 6.01
CA GLU A 68 9.04 2.53 4.78
C GLU A 68 7.80 1.63 4.61
N PRO A 69 6.57 2.19 4.57
CA PRO A 69 5.40 1.40 4.26
C PRO A 69 5.59 0.82 2.85
N GLN A 70 5.82 -0.50 2.79
CA GLN A 70 5.81 -1.28 1.56
C GLN A 70 4.36 -1.37 1.06
N GLY A 71 3.92 -0.30 0.43
CA GLY A 71 2.64 -0.20 -0.25
C GLY A 71 2.74 1.02 -1.14
N SER A 72 3.14 0.83 -2.40
CA SER A 72 2.87 1.85 -3.40
C SER A 72 1.36 2.02 -3.43
N SER A 73 0.83 3.04 -2.76
CA SER A 73 -0.58 3.38 -2.90
C SER A 73 -0.79 3.74 -4.36
N LYS A 74 -1.32 2.79 -5.14
CA LYS A 74 -1.92 3.14 -6.42
C LYS A 74 -2.96 4.19 -6.08
N CYS A 75 -2.95 5.31 -6.79
CA CYS A 75 -3.98 6.32 -6.62
C CYS A 75 -5.35 5.64 -6.72
N PRO A 76 -6.26 5.89 -5.77
CA PRO A 76 -7.63 5.42 -5.84
C PRO A 76 -8.19 5.75 -7.23
N ARG A 77 -8.73 4.75 -7.95
CA ARG A 77 -9.47 5.04 -9.18
C ARG A 77 -10.92 5.25 -8.81
N VAL A 78 -11.40 6.47 -9.00
CA VAL A 78 -12.78 6.86 -8.74
C VAL A 78 -13.45 7.20 -10.07
N ASN A 79 -14.62 6.64 -10.30
CA ASN A 79 -15.46 6.96 -11.44
C ASN A 79 -16.86 7.32 -10.95
N ALA A 80 -17.44 8.40 -11.47
CA ALA A 80 -18.80 8.80 -11.17
C ALA A 80 -19.65 8.65 -12.44
N LEU A 81 -20.86 8.13 -12.28
CA LEU A 81 -21.88 8.00 -13.30
C LEU A 81 -23.15 8.71 -12.80
N PHE A 82 -23.87 9.33 -13.73
CA PHE A 82 -25.15 10.00 -13.50
C PHE A 82 -26.22 9.34 -14.37
N CYS A 83 -27.32 8.96 -13.75
CA CYS A 83 -28.34 8.14 -14.37
C CYS A 83 -29.66 8.90 -14.47
N PRO A 84 -30.42 8.67 -15.55
CA PRO A 84 -30.37 7.49 -16.45
C PRO A 84 -29.31 7.49 -17.58
N GLU A 85 -28.59 8.59 -17.83
CA GLU A 85 -27.76 8.77 -19.03
C GLU A 85 -26.56 7.81 -19.12
N ASP A 86 -25.88 7.54 -17.99
CA ASP A 86 -24.62 6.81 -17.99
C ASP A 86 -24.76 5.28 -17.84
N GLY A 87 -25.97 4.77 -17.66
CA GLY A 87 -26.26 3.33 -17.57
C GLY A 87 -25.69 2.65 -16.31
N CYS A 88 -26.14 3.09 -15.14
CA CYS A 88 -25.70 2.63 -13.82
C CYS A 88 -25.93 1.13 -13.61
N SER A 89 -27.10 0.59 -13.99
CA SER A 89 -27.36 -0.85 -13.88
C SER A 89 -26.33 -1.68 -14.64
N ARG A 90 -26.00 -1.28 -15.87
CA ARG A 90 -24.99 -1.97 -16.71
C ARG A 90 -23.62 -1.95 -16.05
N ALA A 91 -23.24 -0.83 -15.41
CA ALA A 91 -21.97 -0.73 -14.69
C ALA A 91 -21.93 -1.69 -13.48
N ILE A 92 -23.00 -1.72 -12.68
CA ILE A 92 -23.14 -2.63 -11.52
C ILE A 92 -23.10 -4.09 -11.98
N ILE A 93 -23.93 -4.45 -12.97
CA ILE A 93 -23.99 -5.80 -13.53
C ILE A 93 -22.60 -6.24 -14.02
N SER A 94 -21.91 -5.36 -14.73
CA SER A 94 -20.57 -5.65 -15.25
C SER A 94 -19.54 -5.88 -14.14
N LEU A 95 -19.66 -5.20 -13.00
CA LEU A 95 -18.81 -5.45 -11.83
C LEU A 95 -19.13 -6.80 -11.17
N PHE A 96 -20.42 -7.10 -10.96
CA PHE A 96 -20.84 -8.38 -10.39
C PHE A 96 -20.48 -9.57 -11.29
N ASP A 97 -20.55 -9.43 -12.60
CA ASP A 97 -20.14 -10.47 -13.55
C ASP A 97 -18.62 -10.71 -13.57
N ARG A 98 -17.81 -9.73 -13.15
CA ARG A 98 -16.34 -9.84 -13.06
C ARG A 98 -15.82 -10.24 -11.68
N ALA A 99 -16.67 -10.25 -10.66
CA ALA A 99 -16.30 -10.65 -9.30
C ALA A 99 -15.79 -12.09 -9.26
N ASN A 100 -14.78 -12.35 -8.43
CA ASN A 100 -14.07 -13.63 -8.36
C ASN A 100 -14.23 -14.34 -7.01
N GLU A 101 -14.33 -13.60 -5.92
CA GLU A 101 -14.25 -14.14 -4.56
C GLU A 101 -15.49 -13.76 -3.75
N THR A 102 -15.81 -12.46 -3.66
CA THR A 102 -16.84 -11.95 -2.76
C THR A 102 -17.67 -10.82 -3.37
N ILE A 103 -18.95 -10.80 -3.04
CA ILE A 103 -19.85 -9.66 -3.24
C ILE A 103 -20.69 -9.49 -1.98
N ASP A 104 -20.57 -8.33 -1.34
CA ASP A 104 -21.40 -7.93 -0.20
C ASP A 104 -22.22 -6.70 -0.59
N VAL A 105 -23.54 -6.75 -0.47
CA VAL A 105 -24.46 -5.68 -0.89
C VAL A 105 -25.32 -5.23 0.28
N ALA A 106 -25.37 -3.93 0.56
CA ALA A 106 -26.37 -3.33 1.43
C ALA A 106 -27.17 -2.30 0.64
N VAL A 107 -28.47 -2.55 0.47
CA VAL A 107 -29.31 -1.67 -0.36
C VAL A 107 -30.72 -1.53 0.22
N TYR A 108 -31.16 -0.28 0.30
CA TYR A 108 -32.48 0.08 0.80
C TYR A 108 -33.60 -0.57 -0.04
N SER A 109 -33.65 -0.33 -1.35
CA SER A 109 -34.68 -0.91 -2.22
C SER A 109 -34.06 -1.71 -3.36
N PHE A 110 -34.51 -2.96 -3.53
CA PHE A 110 -34.03 -3.87 -4.56
C PHE A 110 -35.19 -4.53 -5.32
N THR A 111 -35.52 -3.98 -6.49
CA THR A 111 -36.56 -4.47 -7.41
C THR A 111 -36.05 -4.74 -8.83
N HIS A 112 -34.81 -4.37 -9.16
CA HIS A 112 -34.25 -4.51 -10.50
C HIS A 112 -33.90 -5.97 -10.84
N PRO A 113 -34.55 -6.59 -11.83
CA PRO A 113 -34.40 -8.02 -12.09
C PRO A 113 -33.00 -8.38 -12.62
N ASP A 114 -32.42 -7.58 -13.50
CA ASP A 114 -31.13 -7.92 -14.12
C ASP A 114 -29.94 -7.79 -13.16
N ILE A 115 -29.99 -6.85 -12.22
CA ILE A 115 -28.99 -6.76 -11.15
C ILE A 115 -29.07 -7.99 -10.24
N ALA A 116 -30.28 -8.44 -9.90
CA ALA A 116 -30.45 -9.67 -9.12
C ALA A 116 -29.93 -10.90 -9.88
N GLU A 117 -30.20 -10.99 -11.19
CA GLU A 117 -29.69 -12.07 -12.04
C GLU A 117 -28.15 -12.08 -12.09
N ALA A 118 -27.51 -10.91 -12.11
CA ALA A 118 -26.05 -10.83 -12.06
C ALA A 118 -25.46 -11.39 -10.74
N LEU A 119 -26.14 -11.15 -9.60
CA LEU A 119 -25.75 -11.75 -8.32
C LEU A 119 -25.95 -13.28 -8.32
N VAL A 120 -27.04 -13.77 -8.94
CA VAL A 120 -27.27 -15.21 -9.12
C VAL A 120 -26.15 -15.83 -9.95
N ARG A 121 -25.81 -15.24 -11.10
CA ARG A 121 -24.67 -15.70 -11.92
C ARG A 121 -23.36 -15.69 -11.13
N ALA A 122 -23.12 -14.69 -10.28
CA ALA A 122 -21.93 -14.65 -9.43
C ALA A 122 -21.91 -15.82 -8.44
N LYS A 123 -23.05 -16.07 -7.75
CA LYS A 123 -23.21 -17.21 -6.84
C LYS A 123 -22.97 -18.55 -7.55
N GLU A 124 -23.50 -18.72 -8.76
CA GLU A 124 -23.30 -19.94 -9.57
C GLU A 124 -21.84 -20.16 -9.98
N ARG A 125 -21.07 -19.08 -10.18
CA ARG A 125 -19.61 -19.15 -10.40
C ARG A 125 -18.82 -19.50 -9.14
N GLY A 126 -19.47 -19.59 -7.97
CA GLY A 126 -18.83 -19.89 -6.69
C GLY A 126 -18.41 -18.66 -5.88
N VAL A 127 -18.76 -17.45 -6.32
CA VAL A 127 -18.54 -16.21 -5.56
C VAL A 127 -19.40 -16.24 -4.30
N ARG A 128 -18.83 -15.87 -3.15
CA ARG A 128 -19.62 -15.71 -1.92
C ARG A 128 -20.42 -14.40 -2.02
N VAL A 129 -21.75 -14.52 -2.03
CA VAL A 129 -22.66 -13.38 -2.14
C VAL A 129 -23.49 -13.24 -0.86
N ARG A 130 -23.43 -12.07 -0.22
CA ARG A 130 -24.27 -11.67 0.91
C ARG A 130 -25.03 -10.38 0.60
N VAL A 131 -26.28 -10.29 1.04
CA VAL A 131 -27.13 -9.14 0.78
C VAL A 131 -27.88 -8.71 2.04
N ILE A 132 -27.84 -7.42 2.38
CA ILE A 132 -28.65 -6.78 3.41
C ILE A 132 -29.71 -5.94 2.71
N LEU A 133 -30.98 -6.15 3.09
CA LEU A 133 -32.13 -5.37 2.59
C LEU A 133 -32.89 -4.74 3.74
N GLU A 134 -33.42 -3.54 3.52
CA GLU A 134 -34.40 -2.93 4.42
C GLU A 134 -35.71 -3.73 4.37
N ALA A 135 -36.12 -4.29 5.50
CA ALA A 135 -37.31 -5.13 5.57
C ALA A 135 -38.58 -4.38 5.21
N GLU A 136 -38.67 -3.09 5.53
CA GLU A 136 -39.84 -2.26 5.21
C GLU A 136 -39.99 -2.01 3.69
N GLN A 137 -38.93 -2.22 2.90
CA GLN A 137 -38.97 -2.11 1.44
C GLN A 137 -39.35 -3.41 0.72
N LEU A 138 -39.68 -4.48 1.45
CA LEU A 138 -40.12 -5.72 0.85
C LEU A 138 -41.54 -5.61 0.30
N THR A 139 -41.62 -5.57 -1.03
CA THR A 139 -42.88 -5.64 -1.79
C THR A 139 -42.94 -6.93 -2.62
N SER A 140 -44.06 -7.18 -3.31
CA SER A 140 -44.18 -8.30 -4.27
C SER A 140 -43.20 -8.21 -5.45
N TYR A 141 -42.62 -7.03 -5.70
CA TYR A 141 -41.64 -6.80 -6.76
C TYR A 141 -40.19 -6.87 -6.25
N SER A 142 -40.01 -7.02 -4.93
CA SER A 142 -38.67 -7.16 -4.34
C SER A 142 -37.97 -8.39 -4.88
N GLN A 143 -36.67 -8.26 -5.14
CA GLN A 143 -35.82 -9.37 -5.57
C GLN A 143 -35.45 -10.33 -4.44
N TYR A 144 -35.88 -10.05 -3.20
CA TYR A 144 -35.63 -10.91 -2.02
C TYR A 144 -35.93 -12.39 -2.27
N GLY A 145 -37.11 -12.71 -2.81
CA GLY A 145 -37.52 -14.10 -3.06
C GLY A 145 -36.63 -14.81 -4.08
N ARG A 146 -36.22 -14.09 -5.15
CA ARG A 146 -35.31 -14.61 -6.18
C ARG A 146 -33.93 -14.92 -5.59
N LEU A 147 -33.35 -13.97 -4.86
CA LEU A 147 -32.02 -14.13 -4.24
C LEU A 147 -32.00 -15.33 -3.28
N ARG A 148 -33.01 -15.43 -2.40
CA ARG A 148 -33.15 -16.56 -1.47
C ARG A 148 -33.30 -17.89 -2.19
N SER A 149 -34.08 -17.94 -3.27
CA SER A 149 -34.30 -19.16 -4.05
C SER A 149 -33.04 -19.64 -4.77
N ALA A 150 -32.13 -18.71 -5.11
CA ALA A 150 -30.81 -19.01 -5.67
C ALA A 150 -29.75 -19.39 -4.60
N GLY A 151 -30.13 -19.49 -3.33
CA GLY A 151 -29.20 -19.83 -2.24
C GLY A 151 -28.25 -18.69 -1.87
N ILE A 152 -28.57 -17.44 -2.22
CA ILE A 152 -27.85 -16.26 -1.74
C ILE A 152 -28.25 -15.98 -0.29
N GLU A 153 -27.25 -15.66 0.53
CA GLU A 153 -27.46 -15.28 1.92
C GLU A 153 -28.03 -13.87 1.96
N VAL A 154 -29.27 -13.74 2.44
CA VAL A 154 -29.94 -12.45 2.57
C VAL A 154 -30.33 -12.22 4.01
N MET A 155 -29.82 -11.14 4.59
CA MET A 155 -30.26 -10.59 5.86
C MET A 155 -31.29 -9.49 5.60
N LEU A 156 -32.35 -9.50 6.41
CA LEU A 156 -33.33 -8.42 6.42
C LEU A 156 -33.06 -7.56 7.63
N ASP A 157 -32.60 -6.34 7.38
CA ASP A 157 -32.47 -5.33 8.41
C ASP A 157 -33.87 -4.92 8.88
N ARG A 158 -34.06 -4.94 10.20
CA ARG A 158 -35.32 -4.63 10.90
C ARG A 158 -35.06 -3.73 12.09
N ASN A 159 -34.00 -2.93 12.00
CA ASN A 159 -33.64 -2.06 13.10
C ASN A 159 -34.68 -0.93 13.24
N GLU A 160 -34.63 -0.15 14.32
CA GLU A 160 -35.63 0.90 14.56
C GLU A 160 -35.41 2.15 13.69
N TYR A 161 -34.24 2.26 13.08
CA TYR A 161 -33.87 3.29 12.12
C TYR A 161 -33.99 2.75 10.69
N LEU A 162 -33.81 3.64 9.72
CA LEU A 162 -33.93 3.29 8.31
C LEU A 162 -32.56 2.90 7.76
N MET A 163 -32.40 1.65 7.29
CA MET A 163 -31.19 1.26 6.54
C MET A 163 -31.28 1.86 5.13
N HIS A 164 -30.81 3.09 4.98
CA HIS A 164 -30.91 3.84 3.72
C HIS A 164 -29.63 3.79 2.88
N ASP A 165 -28.79 2.77 3.06
CA ASP A 165 -27.60 2.58 2.25
C ASP A 165 -27.93 2.09 0.83
N LYS A 166 -26.99 2.35 -0.08
CA LYS A 166 -26.91 1.74 -1.40
C LYS A 166 -25.44 1.54 -1.71
N PHE A 167 -24.87 0.42 -1.26
CA PHE A 167 -23.50 0.08 -1.61
C PHE A 167 -23.31 -1.41 -1.89
N ALA A 168 -22.25 -1.70 -2.63
CA ALA A 168 -21.73 -3.03 -2.82
C ALA A 168 -20.20 -3.02 -2.70
N ILE A 169 -19.64 -4.08 -2.12
CA ILE A 169 -18.21 -4.33 -2.02
C ILE A 169 -17.91 -5.58 -2.85
N ILE A 170 -16.94 -5.49 -3.75
CA ILE A 170 -16.56 -6.55 -4.66
C ILE A 170 -15.08 -6.91 -4.43
N ASP A 171 -14.84 -8.19 -4.14
CA ASP A 171 -13.52 -8.81 -3.96
C ASP A 171 -12.60 -8.06 -2.95
N GLY A 172 -13.19 -7.36 -1.96
CA GLY A 172 -12.46 -6.51 -1.00
C GLY A 172 -11.67 -5.37 -1.61
N LYS A 173 -12.00 -4.97 -2.85
CA LYS A 173 -11.17 -4.05 -3.66
C LYS A 173 -11.95 -2.91 -4.31
N VAL A 174 -13.22 -3.14 -4.60
CA VAL A 174 -14.07 -2.17 -5.28
C VAL A 174 -15.30 -1.90 -4.45
N VAL A 175 -15.58 -0.63 -4.18
CA VAL A 175 -16.83 -0.18 -3.60
C VAL A 175 -17.65 0.51 -4.69
N VAL A 176 -18.92 0.17 -4.77
CA VAL A 176 -19.92 0.91 -5.53
C VAL A 176 -20.88 1.53 -4.54
N THR A 177 -21.12 2.83 -4.62
CA THR A 177 -22.05 3.53 -3.73
C THR A 177 -22.71 4.72 -4.43
N GLY A 178 -23.69 5.37 -3.80
CA GLY A 178 -24.35 6.56 -4.34
C GLY A 178 -25.80 6.68 -3.88
N SER A 179 -26.61 7.41 -4.64
CA SER A 179 -28.05 7.50 -4.39
C SER A 179 -28.83 6.31 -5.00
N PHE A 180 -28.21 5.62 -5.98
CA PHE A 180 -28.82 4.60 -6.82
C PHE A 180 -29.35 3.38 -6.06
N ASN A 181 -30.65 3.33 -5.80
CA ASN A 181 -31.32 2.09 -5.39
C ASN A 181 -31.32 1.07 -6.53
N TYR A 182 -31.33 -0.22 -6.21
CA TYR A 182 -31.31 -1.28 -7.23
C TYR A 182 -32.73 -1.51 -7.77
N THR A 183 -33.28 -0.50 -8.42
CA THR A 183 -34.64 -0.46 -8.96
C THR A 183 -34.63 0.00 -10.41
N VAL A 184 -35.64 -0.42 -11.19
CA VAL A 184 -35.78 0.04 -12.59
C VAL A 184 -36.02 1.55 -12.65
N ALA A 185 -36.74 2.12 -11.68
CA ALA A 185 -36.98 3.56 -11.62
C ALA A 185 -35.68 4.37 -11.44
N ALA A 186 -34.76 3.91 -10.59
CA ALA A 186 -33.44 4.51 -10.43
C ALA A 186 -32.61 4.45 -11.72
N ASP A 187 -32.78 3.38 -12.53
CA ASP A 187 -32.04 3.21 -13.77
C ASP A 187 -32.61 4.00 -14.96
N GLU A 188 -33.93 4.15 -15.03
CA GLU A 188 -34.59 4.65 -16.24
C GLU A 188 -35.28 6.02 -16.07
N ARG A 189 -35.50 6.49 -14.83
CA ARG A 189 -36.40 7.63 -14.57
C ARG A 189 -35.89 8.67 -13.59
N ASN A 190 -35.23 8.25 -12.51
CA ASN A 190 -34.77 9.16 -11.47
C ASN A 190 -33.42 9.77 -11.87
N ASP A 191 -33.17 11.01 -11.44
CA ASP A 191 -31.84 11.57 -11.41
C ASP A 191 -31.05 10.93 -10.26
N GLU A 192 -30.08 10.09 -10.59
CA GLU A 192 -29.29 9.33 -9.62
C GLU A 192 -27.80 9.49 -9.88
N ASN A 193 -26.98 9.28 -8.84
CA ASN A 193 -25.54 9.14 -8.98
C ASN A 193 -25.06 7.76 -8.52
N LEU A 194 -24.01 7.28 -9.18
CA LEU A 194 -23.27 6.08 -8.81
C LEU A 194 -21.78 6.38 -8.82
N VAL A 195 -21.08 6.02 -7.75
CA VAL A 195 -19.64 6.20 -7.59
C VAL A 195 -19.00 4.83 -7.45
N ILE A 196 -18.03 4.55 -8.30
CA ILE A 196 -17.22 3.34 -8.29
C ILE A 196 -15.82 3.70 -7.81
N ILE A 197 -15.38 3.11 -6.71
CA ILE A 197 -14.11 3.40 -6.05
C ILE A 197 -13.29 2.10 -6.04
N SER A 198 -12.17 2.08 -6.75
CA SER A 198 -11.20 0.98 -6.70
C SER A 198 -10.06 1.35 -5.76
N ASP A 199 -10.20 0.97 -4.49
CA ASP A 199 -9.24 1.20 -3.41
C ASP A 199 -9.50 0.23 -2.26
N GLU A 200 -8.50 -0.57 -1.89
CA GLU A 200 -8.60 -1.59 -0.84
C GLU A 200 -8.83 -0.99 0.55
N SER A 201 -8.27 0.19 0.84
CA SER A 201 -8.45 0.84 2.15
C SER A 201 -9.87 1.41 2.32
N VAL A 202 -10.48 1.85 1.22
CA VAL A 202 -11.90 2.23 1.22
C VAL A 202 -12.78 0.99 1.34
N ALA A 203 -12.47 -0.08 0.60
CA ALA A 203 -13.19 -1.34 0.70
C ALA A 203 -13.17 -1.90 2.12
N GLU A 204 -12.01 -1.95 2.79
CA GLU A 204 -11.87 -2.42 4.18
C GLU A 204 -12.78 -1.65 5.15
N ARG A 205 -12.93 -0.32 4.97
CA ARG A 205 -13.84 0.49 5.79
C ARG A 205 -15.30 0.13 5.58
N PHE A 206 -15.71 -0.07 4.32
CA PHE A 206 -17.08 -0.50 4.00
C PHE A 206 -17.34 -1.95 4.45
N GLU A 207 -16.35 -2.84 4.38
CA GLU A 207 -16.45 -4.20 4.91
C GLU A 207 -16.66 -4.19 6.42
N GLY A 208 -15.91 -3.36 7.14
CA GLY A 208 -16.10 -3.17 8.59
C GLY A 208 -17.54 -2.77 8.93
N GLU A 209 -18.09 -1.79 8.22
CA GLU A 209 -19.48 -1.37 8.38
C GLU A 209 -20.47 -2.50 8.03
N PHE A 210 -20.28 -3.14 6.87
CA PHE A 210 -21.13 -4.26 6.44
C PHE A 210 -21.15 -5.40 7.47
N GLU A 211 -20.01 -5.74 8.07
CA GLU A 211 -19.93 -6.78 9.10
C GLU A 211 -20.68 -6.42 10.38
N GLU A 212 -20.64 -5.15 10.81
CA GLU A 212 -21.40 -4.69 11.97
C GLU A 212 -22.91 -4.69 11.71
N MET A 213 -23.34 -4.29 10.51
CA MET A 213 -24.72 -4.44 10.06
C MET A 213 -25.12 -5.93 9.98
N TRP A 214 -24.27 -6.79 9.41
CA TRP A 214 -24.51 -8.23 9.24
C TRP A 214 -24.68 -8.98 10.56
N LYS A 215 -24.00 -8.52 11.61
CA LYS A 215 -24.16 -9.04 12.98
C LYS A 215 -25.37 -8.43 13.72
N GLY A 216 -26.02 -7.42 13.15
CA GLY A 216 -27.11 -6.67 13.78
C GLY A 216 -26.65 -5.78 14.95
N VAL A 217 -25.41 -5.28 14.91
CA VAL A 217 -24.80 -4.47 15.98
C VAL A 217 -24.94 -2.97 15.73
N TYR A 218 -24.84 -2.54 14.48
CA TYR A 218 -24.98 -1.12 14.07
C TYR A 218 -26.37 -0.83 13.48
N GLY A 219 -26.79 0.44 13.52
CA GLY A 219 -28.16 0.87 13.20
C GLY A 219 -29.13 0.77 14.38
N ARG A 220 -28.67 0.97 15.61
CA ARG A 220 -29.51 1.08 16.83
C ARG A 220 -29.30 2.43 17.51
#